data_AF-A0A522QD90-F1
#
_entry.id   AF-A0A522QD90-F1
#
_cell.length_a   1.000
_cell.length_b   1.000
_cell.length_c   1.000
_cell.angle_alpha   90.00
_cell.angle_beta   90.00
_cell.angle_gamma   90.00
#
_symmetry.space_group_name_H-M   'P 1'
#
loop_
_entity.id
_entity.type
_entity.pdbx_description
1 polymer ?
#
loop_
_entity_poly.entity_id
_entity_poly.type
_entity_poly.pdbx_seq_one_letter_code
_entity_poly.pdbx_strand_id
1 'polypeptide(L)' 'MTSIHDLTTPAALIDTRRMRHNIERMQTHLDALGVRFRPHVKTTKCQRVVDAQIAAGARGIT' A
#
# COMPACT_ATOMS: atom_id res chain seq x y z
N MET A 1 -14.60 10.73 16.65
CA MET A 1 -14.46 9.88 15.45
C MET A 1 -15.29 10.52 14.35
N THR A 2 -14.68 10.87 13.22
CA THR A 2 -15.39 11.37 12.05
C THR A 2 -15.97 10.19 11.28
N SER A 3 -17.27 10.20 10.98
CA SER A 3 -17.91 9.20 10.13
C SER A 3 -17.49 9.40 8.68
N ILE A 4 -17.55 8.35 7.86
CA ILE A 4 -17.39 8.47 6.40
C ILE A 4 -18.44 9.39 5.78
N HIS A 5 -19.63 9.46 6.40
CA HIS A 5 -20.74 10.30 5.97
C HIS A 5 -20.53 11.79 6.25
N ASP A 6 -19.55 12.15 7.09
CA ASP A 6 -19.26 13.54 7.45
C ASP A 6 -18.25 14.20 6.49
N LEU A 7 -17.74 13.45 5.50
CA LEU A 7 -16.72 13.93 4.58
C LEU A 7 -17.35 14.78 3.47
N THR A 8 -16.79 15.95 3.22
CA THR A 8 -17.12 16.76 2.04
C THR A 8 -16.75 15.99 0.77
N THR A 9 -17.70 15.88 -0.17
CA THR A 9 -17.52 15.14 -1.42
C THR A 9 -17.11 16.06 -2.59
N PRO A 10 -16.31 15.57 -3.55
CA PRO A 10 -15.80 14.20 -3.65
C PRO A 10 -14.60 13.92 -2.72
N ALA A 11 -14.59 12.74 -2.11
CA ALA A 11 -13.48 12.25 -1.29
C ALA A 11 -13.02 10.87 -1.77
N ALA A 12 -11.74 10.72 -2.10
CA ALA A 12 -11.13 9.43 -2.39
C ALA A 12 -10.73 8.73 -1.10
N LEU A 13 -11.19 7.50 -0.91
CA LEU A 13 -10.98 6.75 0.33
C LEU A 13 -10.24 5.44 0.08
N ILE A 14 -9.33 5.11 0.99
CA ILE A 14 -8.57 3.87 0.97
C ILE A 14 -8.86 3.09 2.25
N ASP A 15 -9.35 1.86 2.09
CA ASP A 15 -9.42 0.90 3.19
C ASP A 15 -8.01 0.44 3.56
N THR A 16 -7.52 0.92 4.71
CA THR A 16 -6.16 0.64 5.16
C THR A 16 -5.93 -0.81 5.56
N ARG A 17 -6.97 -1.57 5.95
CA ARG A 17 -6.83 -3.01 6.24
C ARG A 17 -6.62 -3.79 4.95
N ARG A 18 -7.44 -3.51 3.92
CA ARG A 18 -7.27 -4.12 2.59
C ARG A 18 -5.94 -3.74 1.94
N MET A 19 -5.54 -2.47 2.07
CA MET A 19 -4.25 -2.00 1.57
C MET A 19 -3.09 -2.79 2.18
N ARG A 20 -3.07 -2.94 3.52
CA ARG A 20 -2.03 -3.72 4.22
C ARG A 20 -2.02 -5.18 3.80
N HIS A 21 -3.19 -5.83 3.76
CA HIS A 21 -3.31 -7.21 3.28
C HIS A 21 -2.75 -7.39 1.86
N ASN A 22 -3.03 -6.45 0.94
CA ASN A 22 -2.52 -6.51 -0.42
C ASN A 22 -1.00 -6.34 -0.50
N ILE A 23 -0.44 -5.44 0.32
CA ILE A 23 1.02 -5.23 0.42
C ILE A 23 1.68 -6.52 0.94
N GLU A 24 1.21 -7.05 2.06
CA GLU A 24 1.74 -8.27 2.68
C GLU A 24 1.66 -9.45 1.72
N ARG A 25 0.50 -9.68 1.10
CA ARG A 25 0.28 -10.78 0.16
C ARG A 25 1.27 -10.76 -0.99
N MET A 26 1.50 -9.60 -1.61
CA MET A 26 2.42 -9.49 -2.73
C MET A 26 3.87 -9.67 -2.29
N GLN A 27 4.23 -9.09 -1.14
CA GLN A 27 5.56 -9.21 -0.57
C GLN A 27 5.89 -10.68 -0.26
N THR A 28 5.02 -11.38 0.48
CA THR A 28 5.19 -12.80 0.82
C THR A 28 5.31 -13.68 -0.43
N HIS A 29 4.49 -13.39 -1.46
CA HIS A 29 4.55 -14.16 -2.70
C HIS A 29 5.91 -14.02 -3.41
N LEU A 30 6.46 -12.80 -3.48
CA LEU A 30 7.74 -12.56 -4.15
C LEU A 30 8.93 -13.00 -3.30
N ASP A 31 8.82 -12.93 -1.98
CA ASP A 31 9.80 -13.51 -1.05
C ASP A 31 9.91 -15.02 -1.24
N ALA A 32 8.77 -15.72 -1.38
CA ALA A 32 8.75 -17.17 -1.65
C ALA A 32 9.40 -17.54 -3.00
N LEU A 33 9.40 -16.62 -3.97
CA LEU A 33 10.08 -16.78 -5.25
C LEU A 33 11.57 -16.37 -5.20
N GLY A 34 12.05 -15.83 -4.08
CA GLY A 34 13.45 -15.43 -3.89
C GLY A 34 13.87 -14.20 -4.70
N VAL A 35 12.92 -13.37 -5.16
CA VAL A 35 13.20 -12.19 -5.99
C VAL A 35 13.03 -10.89 -5.22
N ARG A 36 13.68 -9.82 -5.69
CA ARG A 36 13.52 -8.48 -5.11
C ARG A 36 12.23 -7.84 -5.61
N PHE A 37 11.36 -7.44 -4.69
CA PHE A 37 10.18 -6.67 -5.03
C PHE A 37 10.45 -5.16 -5.05
N ARG A 38 10.11 -4.50 -6.17
CA ARG A 38 10.16 -3.04 -6.36
C ARG A 38 8.82 -2.53 -6.86
N PRO A 39 7.83 -2.28 -5.97
CA PRO A 39 6.50 -1.85 -6.38
C PRO A 39 6.52 -0.49 -7.07
N HIS A 40 5.65 -0.34 -8.07
CA HIS A 40 5.49 0.92 -8.79
C HIS A 40 4.50 1.85 -8.08
N VAL A 41 4.93 3.05 -7.73
CA VAL A 41 4.17 4.02 -6.92
C VAL A 41 3.26 4.92 -7.73
N LYS A 42 3.22 4.78 -9.06
CA LYS A 42 2.36 5.62 -9.93
C LYS A 42 0.89 5.57 -9.56
N THR A 43 0.44 4.46 -8.98
CA THR A 43 -0.96 4.26 -8.60
C THR A 43 -1.36 5.11 -7.41
N THR A 44 -0.50 5.17 -6.38
CA THR A 44 -0.86 5.84 -5.12
C THR A 44 -0.24 7.22 -4.98
N LYS A 45 0.98 7.42 -5.51
CA LYS A 45 1.78 8.65 -5.39
C LYS A 45 1.75 9.22 -3.96
N CYS A 46 1.78 8.33 -2.97
CA CYS A 46 1.54 8.66 -1.57
C CYS A 46 2.63 8.05 -0.69
N GLN A 47 3.36 8.91 0.02
CA GLN A 47 4.49 8.52 0.88
C GLN A 47 4.10 7.46 1.92
N ARG A 48 2.93 7.60 2.57
CA ARG A 48 2.47 6.63 3.59
C ARG A 48 2.28 5.22 3.03
N VAL A 49 1.92 5.10 1.75
CA VAL A 49 1.81 3.78 1.09
C VAL A 49 3.19 3.21 0.78
N VAL A 50 4.11 4.07 0.34
CA VAL A 50 5.52 3.69 0.13
C VAL A 50 6.13 3.18 1.44
N ASP A 51 5.95 3.92 2.54
CA ASP A 51 6.48 3.53 3.85
C ASP A 51 5.94 2.16 4.28
N ALA A 52 4.64 1.90 4.05
CA ALA A 52 4.03 0.61 4.33
C ALA A 52 4.61 -0.53 3.45
N GLN A 53 4.91 -0.26 2.18
CA GLN A 53 5.54 -1.22 1.28
C GLN A 53 6.98 -1.54 1.70
N ILE A 54 7.76 -0.51 2.05
CA ILE A 54 9.14 -0.68 2.55
C ILE A 54 9.13 -1.45 3.87
N ALA A 55 8.23 -1.10 4.79
CA ALA A 55 8.08 -1.80 6.07
C ALA A 55 7.71 -3.28 5.90
N ALA A 56 6.97 -3.64 4.86
CA ALA A 56 6.66 -5.03 4.56
C ALA A 56 7.86 -5.81 4.00
N GLY A 57 8.83 -5.14 3.37
CA GLY A 57 10.04 -5.78 2.83
C GLY A 57 10.43 -5.35 1.40
N ALA A 58 9.70 -4.41 0.80
CA ALA A 58 10.01 -3.94 -0.54
C ALA A 58 11.42 -3.32 -0.61
N ARG A 59 12.17 -3.64 -1.67
CA ARG A 59 13.57 -3.22 -1.85
C ARG A 59 13.67 -2.07 -2.85
N GLY A 60 13.12 -0.93 -2.43
CA GLY A 60 12.98 0.29 -3.24
C GLY A 60 11.66 0.32 -4.02
N ILE A 61 11.47 1.37 -4.83
CA ILE A 61 10.25 1.64 -5.59
C ILE A 61 10.57 2.02 -7.04
N THR A 62 9.54 2.03 -7.90
CA THR A 62 9.57 2.60 -9.26
C THR A 62 8.44 3.61 -9.45
#